data_AF-A0A8T4T6S2-F1
#
_entry.id   AF-A0A8T4T6S2-F1
#
_cell.length_a   1.000
_cell.length_b   1.000
_cell.length_c   1.000
_cell.angle_alpha   90.00
_cell.angle_beta   90.00
_cell.angle_gamma   90.00
#
_symmetry.space_group_name_H-M   'P 1'
#
loop_
_entity.id
_entity.type
_entity.pdbx_description
1 polymer ?
#
loop_
_entity_poly.entity_id
_entity_poly.type
_entity_poly.pdbx_seq_one_letter_code
_entity_poly.pdbx_strand_id
1 'polypeptide(L)'
;MDEKEFIEGLKKIVWPSNLGYHDLLNIISADIKNKFVPIEIFAVDNLNPLEAVIKYLKENRKLKYSQIADLLERDDRVIWNTYNKIKIKISLSDKSTLLIPINTFQNKKLSILESLIIHLKNNLRFNFTEIAFKLSRDPRNIWKVYNNGMKKINEKY
;
A
#
# COMPACT_ATOMS: atom_id res chain seq x y z
N MET A 1 1.10 -23.33 7.64
CA MET A 1 2.14 -22.99 8.62
C MET A 1 1.45 -22.95 9.97
N ASP A 2 1.71 -23.95 10.80
CA ASP A 2 1.18 -23.98 12.16
C ASP A 2 2.06 -23.16 13.13
N GLU A 3 1.56 -22.89 14.34
CA GLU A 3 2.28 -22.08 15.34
C GLU A 3 3.60 -22.71 15.78
N LYS A 4 3.68 -24.05 15.84
CA LYS A 4 4.91 -24.78 16.17
C LYS A 4 5.95 -24.64 15.06
N GLU A 5 5.58 -24.80 13.79
CA GLU A 5 6.47 -24.60 12.65
C GLU A 5 7.04 -23.18 12.63
N PHE A 6 6.21 -22.18 12.93
CA PHE A 6 6.64 -20.79 12.99
C PHE A 6 7.65 -20.55 14.13
N ILE A 7 7.37 -21.07 15.34
CA ILE A 7 8.27 -20.95 16.49
C ILE A 7 9.60 -21.70 16.25
N GLU A 8 9.54 -22.88 15.63
CA GLU A 8 10.72 -23.68 15.29
C GLU A 8 11.60 -22.94 14.26
N GLY A 9 10.98 -22.31 13.26
CA GLY A 9 11.64 -21.44 12.29
C GLY A 9 12.30 -20.23 12.95
N LEU A 10 11.61 -19.57 13.88
CA LEU A 10 12.16 -18.44 14.64
C LEU A 10 13.38 -18.85 15.45
N LYS A 11 13.31 -19.95 16.22
CA LYS A 11 14.44 -20.44 17.05
C LYS A 11 15.71 -20.67 16.23
N LYS A 12 15.59 -21.18 15.00
CA LYS A 12 16.72 -21.36 14.08
C LYS A 12 17.38 -20.06 13.64
N ILE A 13 16.65 -18.94 13.66
CA ILE A 13 17.18 -17.61 13.33
C ILE A 13 17.77 -16.95 14.59
N VAL A 14 17.06 -17.03 15.73
CA VAL A 14 17.43 -16.37 17.00
C VAL A 14 18.70 -16.98 17.61
N TRP A 15 18.89 -18.30 17.53
CA TRP A 15 20.00 -18.95 18.22
C TRP A 15 21.39 -18.64 17.63
N PRO A 16 21.58 -18.58 16.28
CA PRO A 16 22.87 -18.25 15.69
C PRO A 16 23.13 -16.75 15.47
N SER A 17 22.08 -15.92 15.43
CA SER A 17 22.24 -14.46 15.36
C SER A 17 21.98 -13.91 16.75
N ASN A 18 22.92 -13.18 17.34
CA ASN A 18 22.84 -12.66 18.72
C ASN A 18 21.72 -11.59 18.93
N LEU A 19 20.64 -11.68 18.17
CA LEU A 19 19.42 -10.88 18.23
C LEU A 19 18.57 -11.35 19.40
N GLY A 20 18.17 -10.39 20.24
CA GLY A 20 17.16 -10.65 21.25
C GLY A 20 15.77 -10.86 20.62
N TYR A 21 14.88 -11.50 21.36
CA TYR A 21 13.47 -11.61 20.99
C TYR A 21 12.84 -10.25 20.65
N HIS A 22 13.22 -9.18 21.37
CA HIS A 22 12.79 -7.82 21.09
C HIS A 22 13.24 -7.31 19.72
N ASP A 23 14.47 -7.61 19.30
CA ASP A 23 15.00 -7.18 17.99
C ASP A 23 14.22 -7.85 16.87
N LEU A 24 13.90 -9.13 17.02
CA LEU A 24 13.10 -9.89 16.05
C LEU A 24 11.67 -9.37 15.96
N LEU A 25 11.04 -9.09 17.10
CA LEU A 25 9.72 -8.46 17.11
C LEU A 25 9.74 -7.11 16.41
N ASN A 26 10.79 -6.31 16.61
CA ASN A 26 10.93 -5.02 15.94
C ASN A 26 11.09 -5.18 14.42
N ILE A 27 11.90 -6.15 13.98
CA ILE A 27 12.10 -6.43 12.54
C ILE A 27 10.80 -6.92 11.90
N ILE A 28 10.12 -7.89 12.50
CA ILE A 28 8.86 -8.43 12.00
C ILE A 28 7.79 -7.34 11.98
N SER A 29 7.68 -6.55 13.05
CA SER A 29 6.73 -5.44 13.14
C SER A 29 7.00 -4.37 12.08
N ALA A 30 8.28 -4.06 11.81
CA ALA A 30 8.67 -3.12 10.77
C ALA A 30 8.34 -3.67 9.37
N ASP A 31 8.61 -4.95 9.10
CA ASP A 31 8.28 -5.60 7.82
C ASP A 31 6.76 -5.59 7.58
N ILE A 32 5.97 -5.95 8.60
CA ILE A 32 4.51 -5.87 8.53
C ILE A 32 4.07 -4.43 8.26
N LYS A 33 4.58 -3.43 8.99
CA LYS A 33 4.23 -2.01 8.76
C LYS A 33 4.56 -1.53 7.35
N ASN A 34 5.60 -2.06 6.74
CA ASN A 34 5.99 -1.72 5.36
C ASN A 34 5.09 -2.36 4.31
N LYS A 35 4.19 -3.29 4.68
CA LYS A 35 3.23 -3.93 3.78
C LYS A 35 1.87 -3.24 3.74
N PHE A 36 1.68 -2.15 4.49
CA PHE A 36 0.43 -1.40 4.53
C PHE A 36 0.65 0.10 4.38
N VAL A 37 -0.33 0.75 3.76
CA VAL A 37 -0.41 2.21 3.69
C VAL A 37 -1.74 2.70 4.26
N PRO A 38 -1.76 3.84 4.97
CA PRO A 38 -2.99 4.40 5.52
C PRO A 38 -3.85 4.98 4.40
N ILE A 39 -5.17 4.78 4.44
CA ILE A 39 -6.08 5.26 3.38
C ILE A 39 -5.99 6.79 3.17
N GLU A 40 -5.65 7.52 4.23
CA GLU A 40 -5.59 8.98 4.26
C GLU A 40 -4.56 9.56 3.27
N ILE A 41 -3.56 8.78 2.82
CA ILE A 41 -2.63 9.25 1.78
C ILE A 41 -3.35 9.57 0.46
N PHE A 42 -4.48 8.91 0.19
CA PHE A 42 -5.21 9.02 -1.06
C PHE A 42 -6.20 10.20 -1.10
N ALA A 43 -6.40 10.84 0.05
CA ALA A 43 -7.22 12.04 0.23
C ALA A 43 -6.37 13.33 0.22
N VAL A 44 -5.04 13.24 0.09
CA VAL A 44 -4.17 14.41 0.01
C VAL A 44 -4.37 15.11 -1.34
N ASP A 45 -4.71 16.40 -1.29
CA ASP A 45 -4.90 17.22 -2.47
C ASP A 45 -3.63 17.31 -3.32
N ASN A 46 -3.81 17.47 -4.64
CA ASN A 46 -2.74 17.62 -5.62
C ASN A 46 -1.73 16.47 -5.68
N LEU A 47 -2.08 15.30 -5.15
CA LEU A 47 -1.35 14.05 -5.38
C LEU A 47 -2.24 13.06 -6.12
N ASN A 48 -1.68 12.47 -7.18
CA ASN A 48 -2.30 11.29 -7.75
C ASN A 48 -2.05 10.06 -6.84
N PRO A 49 -2.87 9.01 -6.93
CA PRO A 49 -2.75 7.86 -6.02
C PRO A 49 -1.41 7.12 -6.07
N LEU A 50 -0.71 7.09 -7.22
CA LEU A 50 0.62 6.49 -7.30
C LEU A 50 1.66 7.36 -6.59
N GLU A 51 1.61 8.67 -6.80
CA GLU A 51 2.45 9.65 -6.11
C GLU A 51 2.27 9.56 -4.59
N ALA A 52 1.04 9.47 -4.11
CA ALA A 52 0.71 9.33 -2.69
C ALA A 52 1.39 8.11 -2.06
N VAL A 53 1.28 6.93 -2.70
CA VAL A 53 1.89 5.67 -2.21
C VAL A 53 3.40 5.78 -2.18
N ILE A 54 4.01 6.16 -3.30
CA ILE A 54 5.47 6.25 -3.42
C ILE A 54 6.03 7.20 -2.37
N LYS A 55 5.39 8.37 -2.22
CA LYS A 55 5.83 9.40 -1.31
C LYS A 55 5.71 8.97 0.15
N TYR A 56 4.60 8.36 0.54
CA TYR A 56 4.44 7.83 1.89
C TYR A 56 5.49 6.77 2.22
N LEU A 57 5.73 5.82 1.30
CA LEU A 57 6.73 4.78 1.50
C LEU A 57 8.15 5.36 1.58
N LYS A 58 8.43 6.41 0.82
CA LYS A 58 9.74 7.07 0.83
C LYS A 58 9.96 7.93 2.08
N GLU A 59 9.00 8.78 2.43
CA GLU A 59 9.16 9.80 3.47
C GLU A 59 8.79 9.30 4.86
N ASN A 60 7.72 8.50 4.98
CA ASN A 60 7.20 8.03 6.27
C ASN A 60 7.76 6.64 6.62
N ARG A 61 7.95 5.75 5.64
CA ARG A 61 8.54 4.41 5.84
C ARG A 61 10.03 4.31 5.56
N LYS A 62 10.66 5.39 5.06
CA LYS A 62 12.11 5.50 4.81
C LYS A 62 12.69 4.43 3.88
N LEU A 63 11.88 3.91 2.95
CA LEU A 63 12.32 2.86 2.03
C LEU A 63 13.22 3.39 0.91
N LYS A 64 14.09 2.52 0.39
CA LYS A 64 14.87 2.77 -0.83
C LYS A 64 13.95 2.66 -2.06
N TYR A 65 14.33 3.30 -3.17
CA TYR A 65 13.52 3.25 -4.40
C TYR A 65 13.37 1.82 -4.93
N SER A 66 14.43 1.02 -4.87
CA SER A 66 14.38 -0.41 -5.23
C SER A 66 13.37 -1.19 -4.38
N GLN A 67 13.35 -0.97 -3.06
CA GLN A 67 12.39 -1.64 -2.17
C GLN A 67 10.93 -1.25 -2.49
N ILE A 68 10.69 0.02 -2.83
CA ILE A 68 9.36 0.49 -3.26
C ILE A 68 8.98 -0.13 -4.61
N ALA A 69 9.93 -0.23 -5.53
CA ALA A 69 9.78 -0.85 -6.83
C ALA A 69 9.36 -2.32 -6.68
N ASP A 70 10.05 -3.08 -5.83
CA ASP A 70 9.75 -4.47 -5.51
C ASP A 70 8.35 -4.62 -4.89
N LEU A 71 8.01 -3.79 -3.90
CA LEU A 71 6.70 -3.84 -3.22
C LEU A 71 5.53 -3.58 -4.18
N LEU A 72 5.68 -2.65 -5.12
CA LEU A 72 4.64 -2.28 -6.09
C LEU A 72 4.72 -3.08 -7.39
N GLU A 73 5.72 -3.95 -7.54
CA GLU A 73 6.08 -4.61 -8.79
C GLU A 73 6.24 -3.63 -9.97
N ARG A 74 6.86 -2.48 -9.74
CA ARG A 74 7.09 -1.44 -10.76
C ARG A 74 8.57 -1.26 -11.01
N ASP A 75 8.90 -0.68 -12.17
CA ASP A 75 10.27 -0.31 -12.50
C ASP A 75 10.77 0.82 -11.56
N ASP A 76 12.00 0.71 -11.08
CA ASP A 76 12.59 1.65 -10.12
C ASP A 76 12.76 3.07 -10.70
N ARG A 77 12.95 3.21 -12.01
CA ARG A 77 12.96 4.50 -12.71
C ARG A 77 11.60 5.17 -12.67
N VAL A 78 10.51 4.39 -12.71
CA VAL A 78 9.15 4.94 -12.52
C VAL A 78 9.00 5.49 -11.12
N ILE A 79 9.49 4.76 -10.10
CA ILE A 79 9.44 5.21 -8.71
C ILE A 79 10.22 6.52 -8.54
N TRP A 80 11.47 6.56 -9.00
CA TRP A 80 12.34 7.73 -8.89
C TRP A 80 11.77 8.96 -9.61
N ASN A 81 11.36 8.78 -10.88
CA ASN A 81 10.79 9.88 -11.68
C ASN A 81 9.50 10.43 -11.07
N THR A 82 8.64 9.55 -10.54
CA THR A 82 7.40 9.96 -9.90
C THR A 82 7.69 10.73 -8.62
N TYR A 83 8.57 10.22 -7.77
CA TYR A 83 8.92 10.88 -6.52
C TYR A 83 9.49 12.30 -6.72
N ASN A 84 10.43 12.45 -7.67
CA ASN A 84 11.10 13.74 -7.88
C ASN A 84 10.22 14.83 -8.48
N LYS A 85 9.07 14.48 -9.08
CA LYS A 85 8.10 15.46 -9.57
C LYS A 85 7.24 16.05 -8.45
N ILE A 86 7.17 15.40 -7.29
CA ILE A 86 6.27 15.79 -6.21
C ILE A 86 6.94 16.84 -5.31
N LYS A 87 6.29 18.00 -5.15
CA LYS A 87 6.79 19.10 -4.29
C LYS A 87 6.15 19.16 -2.90
N ILE A 88 5.00 18.52 -2.74
CA ILE A 88 4.22 18.48 -1.49
C ILE A 88 4.99 17.65 -0.44
N LYS A 89 4.66 17.69 0.85
CA LYS A 89 5.15 16.72 1.87
C LYS A 89 3.97 15.95 2.44
N ILE A 90 4.15 14.66 2.74
CA ILE A 90 3.13 13.87 3.44
C ILE A 90 3.57 13.69 4.89
N SER A 91 2.89 14.36 5.82
CA SER A 91 3.08 14.16 7.26
C SER A 91 1.83 13.54 7.84
N LEU A 92 1.71 12.22 7.75
CA LEU A 92 0.63 11.48 8.39
C LEU A 92 1.12 10.83 9.67
N SER A 93 0.27 10.88 10.70
CA SER A 93 0.50 10.11 11.93
C SER A 93 0.21 8.63 11.68
N ASP A 94 0.91 7.74 12.40
CA ASP A 94 0.66 6.30 12.35
C ASP A 94 -0.72 5.88 12.92
N LYS A 95 -1.54 6.82 13.41
CA LYS A 95 -2.87 6.56 13.99
C LYS A 95 -3.99 6.45 12.94
N SER A 96 -3.68 5.93 11.75
CA SER A 96 -4.71 5.71 10.73
C SER A 96 -5.72 4.65 11.21
N THR A 97 -6.99 4.88 10.87
CA THR A 97 -8.08 3.96 11.22
C THR A 97 -8.27 2.85 10.20
N LEU A 98 -7.70 3.00 9.00
CA LEU A 98 -7.84 2.04 7.91
C LEU A 98 -6.55 1.89 7.12
N LEU A 99 -5.99 0.67 7.18
CA LEU A 99 -4.77 0.29 6.50
C LEU A 99 -5.09 -0.53 5.23
N ILE A 100 -4.44 -0.15 4.13
CA ILE A 100 -4.57 -0.80 2.83
C ILE A 100 -3.31 -1.64 2.56
N PRO A 101 -3.45 -2.96 2.32
CA PRO A 101 -2.34 -3.81 1.93
C PRO A 101 -1.69 -3.34 0.63
N ILE A 102 -0.36 -3.26 0.57
CA ILE A 102 0.37 -2.80 -0.63
C ILE A 102 0.19 -3.76 -1.81
N ASN A 103 0.01 -5.06 -1.55
CA ASN A 103 -0.23 -6.04 -2.61
C ASN A 103 -1.51 -5.74 -3.44
N THR A 104 -2.44 -4.93 -2.91
CA THR A 104 -3.57 -4.35 -3.66
C THR A 104 -3.10 -3.66 -4.96
N PHE A 105 -1.89 -3.09 -4.96
CA PHE A 105 -1.37 -2.23 -6.01
C PHE A 105 -0.44 -2.92 -7.02
N GLN A 106 -0.21 -4.23 -6.87
CA GLN A 106 0.73 -4.99 -7.72
C GLN A 106 0.16 -5.29 -9.11
N ASN A 107 -1.17 -5.29 -9.28
CA ASN A 107 -1.77 -5.53 -10.58
C ASN A 107 -1.52 -4.36 -11.55
N LYS A 108 -0.54 -4.53 -12.44
CA LYS A 108 -0.12 -3.50 -13.42
C LYS A 108 -1.19 -3.15 -14.46
N LYS A 109 -2.22 -4.00 -14.66
CA LYS A 109 -3.36 -3.70 -15.55
C LYS A 109 -4.24 -2.58 -14.97
N LEU A 110 -4.27 -2.46 -13.65
CA LEU A 110 -5.06 -1.47 -12.93
C LEU A 110 -4.18 -0.28 -12.53
N SER A 111 -4.76 0.90 -12.62
CA SER A 111 -4.23 2.06 -11.90
C SER A 111 -4.38 1.85 -10.40
N ILE A 112 -3.54 2.57 -9.63
CA ILE A 112 -3.59 2.52 -8.16
C ILE A 112 -4.99 2.87 -7.63
N LEU A 113 -5.68 3.84 -8.26
CA LEU A 113 -7.04 4.22 -7.86
C LEU A 113 -8.07 3.13 -8.15
N GLU A 114 -7.97 2.49 -9.32
CA GLU A 114 -8.85 1.36 -9.68
C GLU A 114 -8.67 0.22 -8.68
N SER A 115 -7.43 -0.20 -8.44
CA SER A 115 -7.10 -1.22 -7.44
C SER A 115 -7.63 -0.87 -6.05
N LEU A 116 -7.43 0.37 -5.60
CA LEU A 116 -7.91 0.83 -4.29
C LEU A 116 -9.43 0.74 -4.20
N ILE A 117 -10.14 1.32 -5.16
CA ILE A 117 -11.61 1.37 -5.13
C ILE A 117 -12.20 -0.03 -5.22
N ILE A 118 -11.64 -0.92 -6.05
CA ILE A 118 -12.04 -2.33 -6.14
C ILE A 118 -11.84 -3.03 -4.80
N HIS A 119 -10.69 -2.83 -4.14
CA HIS A 119 -10.43 -3.41 -2.83
C HIS A 119 -11.42 -2.91 -1.76
N LEU A 120 -11.64 -1.59 -1.69
CA LEU A 120 -12.60 -1.01 -0.75
C LEU A 120 -14.02 -1.53 -0.99
N LYS A 121 -14.43 -1.70 -2.26
CA LYS A 121 -15.78 -2.14 -2.62
C LYS A 121 -15.98 -3.65 -2.44
N ASN A 122 -15.05 -4.46 -2.94
CA ASN A 122 -15.23 -5.90 -3.05
C ASN A 122 -14.73 -6.65 -1.81
N ASN A 123 -13.61 -6.21 -1.24
CA ASN A 123 -13.00 -6.86 -0.08
C ASN A 123 -13.53 -6.26 1.23
N LEU A 124 -13.65 -4.93 1.33
CA LEU A 124 -14.09 -4.25 2.55
C LEU A 124 -15.57 -3.83 2.56
N ARG A 125 -16.30 -4.07 1.46
CA ARG A 125 -17.76 -3.88 1.33
C ARG A 125 -18.28 -2.45 1.55
N PHE A 126 -17.42 -1.42 1.42
CA PHE A 126 -17.87 -0.03 1.46
C PHE A 126 -18.80 0.30 0.28
N ASN A 127 -19.77 1.18 0.50
CA ASN A 127 -20.56 1.77 -0.56
C ASN A 127 -19.80 2.93 -1.25
N PHE A 128 -20.27 3.36 -2.42
CA PHE A 128 -19.55 4.39 -3.20
C PHE A 128 -19.50 5.75 -2.50
N THR A 129 -20.50 6.09 -1.71
CA THR A 129 -20.55 7.32 -0.92
C THR A 129 -19.51 7.30 0.21
N GLU A 130 -19.36 6.18 0.90
CA GLU A 130 -18.33 5.99 1.93
C GLU A 130 -16.92 6.05 1.34
N ILE A 131 -16.71 5.40 0.19
CA ILE A 131 -15.43 5.46 -0.53
C ILE A 131 -15.13 6.90 -0.95
N ALA A 132 -16.10 7.60 -1.52
CA ALA A 132 -15.98 9.00 -1.90
C ALA A 132 -15.58 9.90 -0.73
N PHE A 133 -16.23 9.74 0.42
CA PHE A 133 -15.91 10.47 1.65
C PHE A 133 -14.47 10.17 2.12
N LYS A 134 -14.08 8.89 2.21
CA LYS A 134 -12.74 8.50 2.66
C LYS A 134 -11.61 8.99 1.76
N LEU A 135 -11.87 9.09 0.45
CA LEU A 135 -10.88 9.51 -0.54
C LEU A 135 -10.97 11.01 -0.89
N SER A 136 -11.87 11.77 -0.26
CA SER A 136 -12.17 13.17 -0.59
C SER A 136 -12.41 13.39 -2.10
N ARG A 137 -13.26 12.54 -2.71
CA ARG A 137 -13.54 12.52 -4.16
C ARG A 137 -15.03 12.49 -4.46
N ASP A 138 -15.41 12.93 -5.66
CA ASP A 138 -16.81 12.86 -6.13
C ASP A 138 -17.27 11.38 -6.27
N PRO A 139 -18.43 10.98 -5.71
CA PRO A 139 -18.99 9.63 -5.83
C PRO A 139 -19.18 9.13 -7.27
N ARG A 140 -19.51 10.01 -8.22
CA ARG A 140 -19.65 9.68 -9.65
C ARG A 140 -18.31 9.27 -10.25
N ASN A 141 -17.23 9.94 -9.83
CA ASN A 141 -15.87 9.56 -10.23
C ASN A 141 -15.50 8.19 -9.66
N ILE A 142 -15.81 7.94 -8.38
CA ILE A 142 -15.59 6.63 -7.76
C ILE A 142 -16.30 5.51 -8.54
N TRP A 143 -17.59 5.69 -8.85
CA TRP A 143 -18.35 4.72 -9.63
C TRP A 143 -17.76 4.47 -11.02
N LYS A 144 -17.38 5.54 -11.74
CA LYS A 144 -16.77 5.43 -13.07
C LYS A 144 -15.45 4.68 -13.02
N VAL A 145 -14.57 5.01 -12.07
CA VAL A 145 -13.28 4.34 -11.90
C VAL A 145 -13.46 2.87 -11.53
N TYR A 146 -14.39 2.55 -10.63
CA TYR A 146 -14.74 1.16 -10.30
C TYR A 146 -15.13 0.37 -11.55
N ASN A 147 -16.07 0.88 -12.35
CA ASN A 147 -16.54 0.17 -13.54
C ASN A 147 -15.45 0.00 -14.60
N ASN A 148 -14.60 1.01 -14.80
CA ASN A 148 -13.45 0.90 -15.70
C ASN A 148 -12.47 -0.19 -15.23
N GLY A 149 -12.17 -0.24 -13.93
CA GLY A 149 -11.33 -1.28 -13.35
C GLY A 149 -11.94 -2.68 -13.51
N MET A 150 -13.24 -2.83 -13.25
CA MET A 150 -13.94 -4.12 -13.43
C MET A 150 -13.95 -4.56 -14.90
N LYS A 151 -14.09 -3.64 -15.86
CA LYS A 151 -13.95 -3.96 -17.30
C LYS A 151 -12.56 -4.52 -17.62
N LYS A 152 -11.49 -3.87 -17.13
CA LYS A 152 -10.11 -4.35 -17.32
C LYS A 152 -9.83 -5.72 -16.69
N ILE A 153 -10.53 -6.07 -15.61
CA ILE A 153 -10.44 -7.41 -15.01
C ILE A 153 -11.17 -8.45 -15.88
N ASN A 154 -12.33 -8.08 -16.43
CA ASN A 154 -13.20 -8.99 -17.17
C ASN A 154 -12.82 -9.15 -18.65
N GLU A 155 -12.07 -8.20 -19.22
CA GLU A 155 -11.45 -8.33 -20.54
C GLU A 155 -10.33 -9.39 -20.47
N LYS A 156 -10.72 -10.65 -20.69
CA LYS A 156 -9.83 -11.76 -21.02
C LYS A 156 -9.15 -11.44 -22.36
N TYR A 157 -7.82 -11.42 -22.36
CA TYR A 157 -7.05 -11.66 -23.58
C TYR A 157 -7.04 -13.16 -23.85
#